data_AF-A0A2H3K701-F1
#
_entry.id   AF-A0A2H3K701-F1
#
_cell.length_a   1.000
_cell.length_b   1.000
_cell.length_c   1.000
_cell.angle_alpha   90.00
_cell.angle_beta   90.00
_cell.angle_gamma   90.00
#
_symmetry.space_group_name_H-M   'P 1'
#
loop_
_entity.id
_entity.type
_entity.pdbx_description
1 polymer ?
#
loop_
_entity_poly.entity_id
_entity_poly.type
_entity_poly.pdbx_seq_one_letter_code
_entity_poly.pdbx_strand_id
1 'polypeptide(L)'
;MFFARSNSSQAPALEAVEHTQVVLNGTLTFPSIYRGEPSASVDAAWDQITKNVKFSVITEDDLTKIGQTVRPSTVRIDEKFGGGILAGFELGHQMHCLNMLRKHTYIDYYGPLNQDYLDNRIFYRIHLCLQSIMCTGDVGLITFDWVEGYKRSYPNFNTRHICRDSSKLYQWIEQAPHVPAAHVYRTMGTVDLPDSP
;
A
#
# COMPACT_ATOMS: atom_id res chain seq x y z
N MET A 1 21.29 -11.02 -7.20
CA MET A 1 20.86 -10.66 -5.83
C MET A 1 21.50 -9.37 -5.30
N PHE A 2 22.79 -9.09 -5.53
CA PHE A 2 23.47 -7.89 -4.98
C PHE A 2 22.91 -6.53 -5.45
N PHE A 3 22.52 -6.38 -6.73
CA PHE A 3 21.97 -5.11 -7.25
C PHE A 3 20.56 -4.75 -6.71
N ALA A 4 19.80 -5.72 -6.18
CA ALA A 4 18.43 -5.49 -5.70
C ALA A 4 18.38 -4.83 -4.31
N ARG A 5 19.39 -5.08 -3.47
CA ARG A 5 19.46 -4.54 -2.10
C ARG A 5 20.01 -3.11 -2.04
N SER A 6 20.82 -2.68 -3.02
CA SER A 6 21.45 -1.35 -3.00
C SER A 6 20.49 -0.20 -3.27
N ASN A 7 19.32 -0.45 -3.88
CA ASN A 7 18.34 0.58 -4.27
C ASN A 7 17.00 0.45 -3.51
N SER A 8 17.01 -0.12 -2.32
CA SER A 8 15.80 -0.32 -1.50
C SER A 8 16.00 0.25 -0.10
N SER A 9 14.92 0.73 0.54
CA SER A 9 14.96 1.08 1.96
C SER A 9 15.39 -0.13 2.79
N GLN A 10 16.12 0.11 3.89
CA GLN A 10 16.56 -0.95 4.81
C GLN A 10 15.43 -1.40 5.76
N ALA A 11 14.18 -1.37 5.28
CA ALA A 11 13.03 -1.83 6.04
C ALA A 11 13.11 -3.34 6.26
N PRO A 12 12.49 -3.88 7.32
CA PRO A 12 12.59 -5.31 7.67
C PRO A 12 12.18 -6.25 6.53
N ALA A 13 11.16 -5.86 5.76
CA ALA A 13 10.66 -6.62 4.61
C ALA A 13 11.65 -6.75 3.43
N LEU A 14 12.80 -6.07 3.48
CA LEU A 14 13.81 -6.11 2.41
C LEU A 14 14.29 -7.54 2.13
N GLU A 15 14.30 -8.42 3.13
CA GLU A 15 14.68 -9.83 2.96
C GLU A 15 13.72 -10.64 2.07
N ALA A 16 12.45 -10.22 2.00
CA ALA A 16 11.42 -10.86 1.18
C ALA A 16 11.35 -10.30 -0.25
N VAL A 17 12.21 -9.34 -0.60
CA VAL A 17 12.22 -8.73 -1.93
C VAL A 17 12.81 -9.69 -2.94
N GLU A 18 11.94 -10.25 -3.77
CA GLU A 18 12.28 -10.96 -5.00
C GLU A 18 11.78 -10.15 -6.19
N HIS A 19 12.54 -10.13 -7.29
CA HIS A 19 12.15 -9.43 -8.51
C HIS A 19 11.72 -10.43 -9.58
N THR A 20 10.61 -10.12 -10.24
CA THR A 20 10.04 -10.93 -11.32
C THR A 20 9.84 -10.06 -12.55
N GLN A 21 10.20 -10.59 -13.72
CA GLN A 21 9.86 -9.97 -14.98
C GLN A 21 8.42 -10.31 -15.34
N VAL A 22 7.61 -9.29 -15.61
CA VAL A 22 6.20 -9.46 -15.98
C VAL A 22 5.89 -8.64 -17.23
N VAL A 23 5.03 -9.17 -18.08
CA VAL A 23 4.32 -8.37 -19.08
C VAL A 23 2.96 -8.06 -18.49
N LEU A 24 2.64 -6.79 -18.31
CA LEU A 24 1.32 -6.42 -17.80
C LEU A 24 0.26 -6.82 -18.82
N ASN A 25 -0.88 -7.33 -18.34
CA ASN A 25 -2.07 -7.42 -19.17
C ASN A 25 -2.73 -6.04 -19.19
N GLY A 26 -2.42 -5.29 -20.25
CA GLY A 26 -2.83 -3.91 -20.43
C GLY A 26 -4.22 -3.75 -21.05
N THR A 27 -4.92 -4.85 -21.37
CA THR A 27 -6.25 -4.77 -21.97
C THR A 27 -7.25 -4.21 -20.96
N LEU A 28 -7.76 -3.00 -21.25
CA LEU A 28 -8.63 -2.25 -20.34
C LEU A 28 -9.92 -3.01 -19.97
N THR A 29 -10.43 -3.85 -20.87
CA THR A 29 -11.64 -4.64 -20.67
C THR A 29 -11.39 -6.05 -20.15
N PHE A 30 -10.13 -6.43 -19.89
CA PHE A 30 -9.82 -7.77 -19.40
C PHE A 30 -10.46 -8.01 -18.03
N PRO A 31 -11.14 -9.17 -17.81
CA PRO A 31 -11.76 -9.49 -16.53
C PRO A 31 -10.75 -9.53 -15.39
N SER A 32 -11.13 -9.02 -14.22
CA SER A 32 -10.29 -9.05 -13.02
C SER A 32 -11.17 -9.13 -11.79
N ILE A 33 -10.74 -9.91 -10.80
CA ILE A 33 -11.41 -10.01 -9.49
C ILE A 33 -11.42 -8.68 -8.73
N TYR A 34 -10.54 -7.75 -9.10
CA TYR A 34 -10.43 -6.42 -8.50
C TYR A 34 -11.29 -5.35 -9.21
N ARG A 35 -12.02 -5.73 -10.26
CA ARG A 35 -12.85 -4.84 -11.09
C ARG A 35 -14.33 -5.24 -11.05
N GLY A 36 -15.18 -4.29 -11.40
CA GLY A 36 -16.62 -4.47 -11.50
C GLY A 36 -17.40 -3.57 -10.53
N GLU A 37 -18.72 -3.67 -10.62
CA GLU A 37 -19.64 -2.99 -9.71
C GLU A 37 -19.43 -3.42 -8.24
N PRO A 38 -19.83 -2.58 -7.26
CA PRO A 38 -19.75 -2.90 -5.85
C PRO A 38 -20.38 -4.27 -5.53
N SER A 39 -19.61 -5.13 -4.88
CA SER A 39 -20.05 -6.47 -4.47
C SER A 39 -19.15 -7.02 -3.37
N ALA A 40 -19.67 -7.93 -2.56
CA ALA A 40 -18.92 -8.57 -1.48
C ALA A 40 -17.65 -9.29 -1.99
N SER A 41 -17.68 -9.87 -3.18
CA SER A 41 -16.51 -10.55 -3.78
C SER A 41 -15.41 -9.57 -4.19
N VAL A 42 -15.77 -8.42 -4.77
CA VAL A 42 -14.78 -7.39 -5.13
C VAL A 42 -14.19 -6.79 -3.87
N ASP A 43 -15.02 -6.48 -2.87
CA ASP A 43 -14.54 -5.94 -1.59
C ASP A 43 -13.60 -6.93 -0.87
N ALA A 44 -13.95 -8.21 -0.81
CA ALA A 44 -13.08 -9.24 -0.22
C ALA A 44 -11.73 -9.35 -0.94
N ALA A 45 -11.72 -9.26 -2.28
CA ALA A 45 -10.48 -9.28 -3.05
C ALA A 45 -9.59 -8.06 -2.73
N TRP A 46 -10.18 -6.87 -2.59
CA TRP A 46 -9.45 -5.67 -2.19
C TRP A 46 -8.98 -5.74 -0.73
N ASP A 47 -9.81 -6.23 0.19
CA ASP A 47 -9.46 -6.35 1.61
C ASP A 47 -8.25 -7.30 1.81
N GLN A 48 -8.14 -8.35 0.97
CA GLN A 48 -7.00 -9.26 0.98
C GLN A 48 -5.66 -8.57 0.66
N ILE A 49 -5.64 -7.60 -0.26
CA ILE A 49 -4.40 -6.92 -0.71
C ILE A 49 -4.12 -5.61 0.03
N THR A 50 -5.14 -4.97 0.59
CA THR A 50 -4.93 -3.87 1.55
C THR A 50 -4.48 -4.38 2.90
N LYS A 51 -4.78 -5.67 3.21
CA LYS A 51 -4.54 -6.30 4.51
C LYS A 51 -5.09 -5.46 5.67
N ASN A 52 -6.12 -4.65 5.44
CA ASN A 52 -6.66 -3.67 6.37
C ASN A 52 -5.60 -2.79 7.06
N VAL A 53 -4.47 -2.53 6.39
CA VAL A 53 -3.33 -1.80 6.97
C VAL A 53 -2.93 -2.41 8.33
N LYS A 54 -2.80 -3.74 8.37
CA LYS A 54 -2.41 -4.50 9.57
C LYS A 54 -1.25 -3.81 10.30
N PHE A 55 -1.46 -3.58 11.59
CA PHE A 55 -0.44 -3.03 12.47
C PHE A 55 0.59 -4.09 12.81
N SER A 56 1.80 -3.84 12.35
CA SER A 56 2.96 -4.65 12.65
C SER A 56 3.77 -4.03 13.78
N VAL A 57 4.55 -4.86 14.45
CA VAL A 57 5.44 -4.44 15.52
C VAL A 57 6.87 -4.58 15.04
N ILE A 58 7.62 -3.48 15.10
CA ILE A 58 9.03 -3.42 14.74
C ILE A 58 9.89 -3.10 15.97
N THR A 59 11.18 -3.38 15.85
CA THR A 59 12.17 -3.04 16.88
C THR A 59 12.66 -1.59 16.73
N GLU A 60 13.36 -1.07 17.75
CA GLU A 60 14.06 0.22 17.65
C GLU A 60 15.21 0.20 16.63
N ASP A 61 15.84 -0.96 16.44
CA ASP A 61 16.88 -1.16 15.43
C ASP A 61 16.29 -1.07 14.01
N ASP A 62 15.12 -1.66 13.77
CA ASP A 62 14.40 -1.51 12.50
C ASP A 62 14.05 -0.05 12.21
N LEU A 63 13.59 0.69 13.23
CA LEU A 63 13.31 2.12 13.12
C LEU A 63 14.57 2.91 12.74
N THR A 64 15.71 2.58 13.36
CA THR A 64 17.01 3.20 13.08
C THR A 64 17.49 2.90 11.66
N LYS A 65 17.34 1.65 11.20
CA LYS A 65 17.69 1.24 9.82
C LYS A 65 16.93 2.01 8.75
N ILE A 66 15.68 2.41 9.02
CA ILE A 66 14.90 3.25 8.10
C ILE A 66 15.16 4.76 8.29
N GLY A 67 16.18 5.13 9.08
CA GLY A 67 16.59 6.52 9.28
C GLY A 67 15.72 7.31 10.25
N GLN A 68 14.92 6.63 11.09
CA GLN A 68 14.11 7.27 12.12
C GLN A 68 14.64 6.95 13.52
N THR A 69 14.28 7.79 14.49
CA THR A 69 14.56 7.58 15.91
C THR A 69 13.26 7.59 16.70
N VAL A 70 13.28 6.96 17.87
CA VAL A 70 12.16 7.01 18.81
C VAL A 70 11.93 8.44 19.25
N ARG A 71 10.69 8.89 19.14
CA ARG A 71 10.20 10.18 19.65
C ARG A 71 9.23 9.91 20.80
N PRO A 72 9.01 10.88 21.70
CA PRO A 72 7.95 10.77 22.72
C PRO A 72 6.54 10.55 22.12
N SER A 73 6.32 10.91 20.86
CA SER A 73 5.09 10.66 20.10
C SER A 73 5.07 9.32 19.36
N THR A 74 6.19 8.58 19.33
CA THR A 74 6.24 7.25 18.70
C THR A 74 5.33 6.29 19.48
N VAL A 75 4.42 5.63 18.76
CA VAL A 75 3.49 4.68 19.37
C VAL A 75 4.26 3.41 19.77
N ARG A 76 4.40 3.20 21.08
CA ARG A 76 4.98 2.00 21.67
C ARG A 76 3.88 1.04 22.10
N ILE A 77 4.14 -0.24 21.91
CA ILE A 77 3.27 -1.30 22.42
C ILE A 77 3.63 -1.57 23.88
N ASP A 78 2.62 -1.75 24.72
CA ASP A 78 2.82 -2.09 26.14
C ASP A 78 3.62 -3.39 26.27
N GLU A 79 4.59 -3.43 27.20
CA GLU A 79 5.46 -4.59 27.44
C GLU A 79 4.65 -5.87 27.74
N LYS A 80 3.46 -5.75 28.34
CA LYS A 80 2.58 -6.91 28.59
C LYS A 80 2.07 -7.60 27.31
N PHE A 81 2.14 -6.90 26.17
CA PHE A 81 1.78 -7.44 24.85
C PHE A 81 3.01 -7.73 23.98
N GLY A 82 4.21 -7.71 24.55
CA GLY A 82 5.47 -8.03 23.86
C GLY A 82 6.32 -6.82 23.47
N GLY A 83 5.89 -5.60 23.81
CA GLY A 83 6.67 -4.38 23.57
C GLY A 83 6.84 -4.04 22.08
N GLY A 84 7.78 -3.14 21.78
CA GLY A 84 8.11 -2.72 20.41
C GLY A 84 7.35 -1.48 19.94
N ILE A 85 7.43 -1.23 18.62
CA ILE A 85 6.94 0.00 18.00
C ILE A 85 5.91 -0.33 16.93
N LEU A 86 4.79 0.39 16.95
CA LEU A 86 3.74 0.26 15.95
C LEU A 86 4.23 0.76 14.58
N ALA A 87 4.05 -0.06 13.55
CA ALA A 87 4.34 0.30 12.18
C ALA A 87 3.26 -0.25 11.22
N GLY A 88 3.17 0.35 10.04
CA GLY A 88 2.38 -0.16 8.93
C GLY A 88 3.26 -0.28 7.69
N PHE A 89 2.98 -1.28 6.85
CA PHE A 89 3.71 -1.46 5.59
C PHE A 89 3.15 -0.56 4.49
N GLU A 90 4.04 0.18 3.83
CA GLU A 90 3.73 1.11 2.74
C GLU A 90 2.90 0.48 1.62
N LEU A 91 3.20 -0.75 1.21
CA LEU A 91 2.42 -1.44 0.17
C LEU A 91 0.94 -1.58 0.56
N GLY A 92 0.65 -1.98 1.79
CA GLY A 92 -0.72 -2.10 2.29
C GLY A 92 -1.43 -0.75 2.35
N HIS A 93 -0.73 0.30 2.79
CA HIS A 93 -1.27 1.65 2.85
C HIS A 93 -1.56 2.24 1.45
N GLN A 94 -0.65 2.05 0.48
CA GLN A 94 -0.85 2.46 -0.90
C GLN A 94 -2.07 1.77 -1.53
N MET A 95 -2.21 0.46 -1.32
CA MET A 95 -3.38 -0.29 -1.79
C MET A 95 -4.67 0.15 -1.08
N HIS A 96 -4.62 0.47 0.21
CA HIS A 96 -5.74 1.00 0.95
C HIS A 96 -6.21 2.34 0.36
N CYS A 97 -5.30 3.28 0.13
CA CYS A 97 -5.63 4.56 -0.50
C CYS A 97 -6.22 4.38 -1.90
N LEU A 98 -5.69 3.47 -2.71
CA LEU A 98 -6.25 3.14 -4.02
C LEU A 98 -7.67 2.55 -3.91
N ASN A 99 -7.92 1.67 -2.94
CA ASN A 99 -9.26 1.11 -2.69
C ASN A 99 -10.26 2.19 -2.24
N MET A 100 -9.83 3.15 -1.41
CA MET A 100 -10.66 4.29 -1.02
C MET A 100 -11.09 5.10 -2.25
N LEU A 101 -10.18 5.33 -3.21
CA LEU A 101 -10.51 6.01 -4.47
C LEU A 101 -11.49 5.20 -5.33
N ARG A 102 -11.27 3.89 -5.46
CA ARG A 102 -12.23 2.99 -6.13
C ARG A 102 -13.61 3.09 -5.47
N LYS A 103 -13.71 3.03 -4.15
CA LYS A 103 -15.00 3.13 -3.45
C LYS A 103 -15.63 4.51 -3.64
N HIS A 104 -14.83 5.57 -3.74
CA HIS A 104 -15.33 6.91 -4.02
C HIS A 104 -15.91 7.06 -5.44
N THR A 105 -15.47 6.27 -6.44
CA THR A 105 -16.15 6.26 -7.76
C THR A 105 -17.55 5.65 -7.72
N TYR A 106 -17.91 4.99 -6.63
CA TYR A 106 -19.21 4.37 -6.36
C TYR A 106 -19.84 4.96 -5.09
N ILE A 107 -19.77 6.28 -4.93
CA ILE A 107 -20.14 6.96 -3.69
C ILE A 107 -21.60 6.75 -3.28
N ASP A 108 -22.51 6.59 -4.25
CA ASP A 108 -23.93 6.32 -3.95
C ASP A 108 -24.12 4.97 -3.24
N TYR A 109 -23.23 4.01 -3.49
CA TYR A 109 -23.23 2.71 -2.83
C TYR A 109 -22.47 2.75 -1.49
N TYR A 110 -21.23 3.24 -1.49
CA TYR A 110 -20.37 3.16 -0.29
C TYR A 110 -20.58 4.31 0.71
N GLY A 111 -21.01 5.48 0.25
CA GLY A 111 -21.22 6.66 1.09
C GLY A 111 -22.18 6.43 2.26
N PRO A 112 -23.35 5.78 2.05
CA PRO A 112 -24.25 5.41 3.14
C PRO A 112 -23.68 4.36 4.11
N LEU A 113 -22.70 3.55 3.69
CA LEU A 113 -22.13 2.45 4.48
C LEU A 113 -21.02 2.91 5.44
N ASN A 114 -20.30 3.98 5.09
CA ASN A 114 -19.31 4.59 5.96
C ASN A 114 -19.11 6.06 5.60
N GLN A 115 -19.34 6.95 6.59
CA GLN A 115 -19.20 8.39 6.43
C GLN A 115 -17.77 8.83 6.08
N ASP A 116 -16.75 8.03 6.40
CA ASP A 116 -15.37 8.31 5.99
C ASP A 116 -15.22 8.38 4.47
N TYR A 117 -16.12 7.74 3.70
CA TYR A 117 -16.13 7.83 2.24
C TYR A 117 -16.68 9.16 1.71
N LEU A 118 -17.48 9.85 2.53
CA LEU A 118 -18.06 11.16 2.24
C LEU A 118 -17.10 12.30 2.62
N ASP A 119 -16.01 11.97 3.31
CA ASP A 119 -15.02 12.94 3.74
C ASP A 119 -14.10 13.36 2.58
N ASN A 120 -14.07 14.67 2.29
CA ASN A 120 -13.19 15.26 1.29
C ASN A 120 -11.69 15.02 1.55
N ARG A 121 -11.30 14.51 2.73
CA ARG A 121 -9.93 14.09 3.03
C ARG A 121 -9.42 12.97 2.11
N ILE A 122 -10.28 12.24 1.38
CA ILE A 122 -9.86 11.30 0.33
C ILE A 122 -8.97 12.00 -0.71
N PHE A 123 -9.25 13.26 -1.06
CA PHE A 123 -8.43 14.00 -2.02
C PHE A 123 -7.00 14.23 -1.54
N TYR A 124 -6.79 14.48 -0.25
CA TYR A 124 -5.44 14.62 0.31
C TYR A 124 -4.66 13.29 0.28
N ARG A 125 -5.35 12.15 0.38
CA ARG A 125 -4.74 10.82 0.32
C ARG A 125 -4.26 10.45 -1.09
N ILE A 126 -4.85 11.02 -2.15
CA ILE A 126 -4.35 10.87 -3.53
C ILE A 126 -2.90 11.34 -3.63
N HIS A 127 -2.56 12.41 -2.92
CA HIS A 127 -1.22 12.99 -2.97
C HIS A 127 -0.15 12.02 -2.46
N LEU A 128 -0.46 11.17 -1.47
CA LEU A 128 0.47 10.14 -1.00
C LEU A 128 0.70 9.04 -2.05
N CYS A 129 -0.35 8.57 -2.73
CA CYS A 129 -0.21 7.64 -3.84
C CYS A 129 0.62 8.26 -4.97
N LEU A 130 0.38 9.53 -5.30
CA LEU A 130 1.12 10.25 -6.32
C LEU A 130 2.61 10.34 -5.97
N GLN A 131 2.95 10.76 -4.75
CA GLN A 131 4.34 10.82 -4.30
C GLN A 131 5.03 9.45 -4.37
N SER A 132 4.34 8.37 -4.01
CA SER A 132 4.90 7.01 -4.11
C SER A 132 5.14 6.57 -5.56
N ILE A 133 4.20 6.83 -6.47
CA ILE A 133 4.35 6.56 -7.91
C ILE A 133 5.51 7.37 -8.49
N MET A 134 5.63 8.66 -8.14
CA MET A 134 6.72 9.51 -8.60
C MET A 134 8.07 9.10 -8.02
N CYS A 135 8.11 8.64 -6.76
CA CYS A 135 9.31 8.16 -6.10
C CYS A 135 9.85 6.88 -6.75
N THR A 136 8.96 5.99 -7.18
CA THR A 136 9.33 4.74 -7.85
C THR A 136 9.65 4.93 -9.33
N GLY A 137 8.95 5.85 -10.02
CA GLY A 137 9.33 6.37 -11.33
C GLY A 137 9.61 5.29 -12.39
N ASP A 138 8.54 4.69 -12.92
CA ASP A 138 8.68 3.68 -13.97
C ASP A 138 9.21 4.28 -15.29
N VAL A 139 10.25 3.66 -15.84
CA VAL A 139 10.92 4.07 -17.09
C VAL A 139 10.46 3.26 -18.31
N GLY A 140 9.49 2.34 -18.13
CA GLY A 140 8.87 1.59 -19.20
C GLY A 140 8.21 2.50 -20.24
N LEU A 141 8.24 2.08 -21.50
CA LEU A 141 7.64 2.83 -22.61
C LEU A 141 6.33 2.21 -23.07
N ILE A 142 5.31 3.04 -23.24
CA ILE A 142 4.07 2.69 -23.91
C ILE A 142 4.25 2.95 -25.41
N THR A 143 4.09 1.91 -26.22
CA THR A 143 4.04 2.03 -27.69
C THR A 143 2.61 2.25 -28.15
N PHE A 144 2.43 2.56 -29.43
CA PHE A 144 1.13 2.85 -30.00
C PHE A 144 0.93 2.07 -31.29
N ASP A 145 -0.27 1.51 -31.44
CA ASP A 145 -0.66 0.68 -32.57
C ASP A 145 -1.87 1.28 -33.31
N TRP A 146 -2.01 0.98 -34.59
CA TRP A 146 -3.22 1.31 -35.35
C TRP A 146 -4.25 0.18 -35.16
N VAL A 147 -5.42 0.52 -34.65
CA VAL A 147 -6.50 -0.44 -34.37
C VAL A 147 -7.71 -0.10 -35.22
N GLU A 148 -8.30 -1.10 -35.88
CA GLU A 148 -9.50 -0.93 -36.68
C GLU A 148 -10.63 -0.29 -35.87
N GLY A 149 -11.33 0.68 -36.46
CA GLY A 149 -12.41 1.44 -35.80
C GLY A 149 -11.94 2.62 -34.94
N TYR A 150 -10.65 2.74 -34.63
CA TYR A 150 -10.11 3.89 -33.91
C TYR A 150 -9.58 4.96 -34.87
N LYS A 151 -9.99 6.23 -34.65
CA LYS A 151 -9.54 7.38 -35.46
C LYS A 151 -8.13 7.89 -35.11
N ARG A 152 -7.59 7.48 -33.97
CA ARG A 152 -6.26 7.87 -33.45
C ARG A 152 -5.49 6.59 -33.10
N SER A 153 -4.17 6.71 -32.99
CA SER A 153 -3.34 5.60 -32.52
C SER A 153 -3.79 5.16 -31.12
N TYR A 154 -3.79 3.85 -30.90
CA TYR A 154 -4.23 3.23 -29.65
C TYR A 154 -3.01 2.84 -28.80
N PRO A 155 -2.96 3.21 -27.51
CA PRO A 155 -1.83 2.86 -26.66
C PRO A 155 -1.78 1.36 -26.35
N ASN A 156 -0.59 0.77 -26.45
CA ASN A 156 -0.35 -0.62 -26.07
C ASN A 156 0.22 -0.69 -24.65
N PHE A 157 -0.66 -1.00 -23.70
CA PHE A 157 -0.31 -1.10 -22.29
C PHE A 157 0.31 -2.45 -21.90
N ASN A 158 0.56 -3.36 -22.85
CA ASN A 158 1.23 -4.64 -22.58
C ASN A 158 2.75 -4.46 -22.50
N THR A 159 3.17 -3.67 -21.52
CA THR A 159 4.56 -3.27 -21.32
C THR A 159 5.30 -4.28 -20.44
N ARG A 160 6.62 -4.35 -20.58
CA ARG A 160 7.50 -5.22 -19.78
C ARG A 160 8.00 -4.48 -18.55
N HIS A 161 7.97 -5.17 -17.40
CA HIS A 161 8.34 -4.61 -16.10
C HIS A 161 9.25 -5.57 -15.33
N ILE A 162 10.07 -5.00 -14.46
CA ILE A 162 10.72 -5.73 -13.38
C ILE A 162 10.00 -5.31 -12.10
N CYS A 163 9.12 -6.17 -11.60
CA CYS A 163 8.33 -5.90 -10.40
C CYS A 163 8.94 -6.60 -9.19
N ARG A 164 8.71 -6.05 -8.00
CA ARG A 164 8.84 -6.84 -6.76
C ARG A 164 7.67 -7.81 -6.68
N ASP A 165 7.95 -9.07 -6.34
CA ASP A 165 6.90 -10.08 -6.16
C ASP A 165 6.06 -9.71 -4.93
N SER A 166 4.86 -9.19 -5.18
CA SER A 166 3.96 -8.76 -4.11
C SER A 166 3.47 -9.95 -3.27
N SER A 167 3.42 -11.16 -3.82
CA SER A 167 3.00 -12.35 -3.07
C SER A 167 3.99 -12.67 -1.94
N LYS A 168 5.30 -12.53 -2.20
CA LYS A 168 6.37 -12.70 -1.21
C LYS A 168 6.29 -11.63 -0.13
N LEU A 169 6.04 -10.38 -0.52
CA LEU A 169 5.87 -9.28 0.42
C LEU A 169 4.65 -9.50 1.31
N TYR A 170 3.49 -9.89 0.75
CA TYR A 170 2.30 -10.19 1.54
C TYR A 170 2.48 -11.39 2.46
N GLN A 171 3.18 -12.43 2.02
CA GLN A 171 3.50 -13.59 2.85
C GLN A 171 4.36 -13.18 4.05
N TRP A 172 5.40 -12.37 3.82
CA TRP A 172 6.26 -11.87 4.88
C TRP A 172 5.49 -10.96 5.85
N ILE A 173 4.64 -10.07 5.34
CA ILE A 173 3.77 -9.22 6.18
C ILE A 173 2.87 -10.09 7.07
N GLU A 174 2.27 -11.16 6.54
CA GLU A 174 1.40 -12.02 7.33
C GLU A 174 2.14 -12.71 8.50
N GLN A 175 3.44 -12.99 8.34
CA GLN A 175 4.28 -13.64 9.33
C GLN A 175 4.95 -12.67 10.32
N ALA A 176 5.04 -11.39 9.98
CA ALA A 176 5.62 -10.37 10.84
C ALA A 176 4.86 -10.28 12.19
N PRO A 177 5.49 -9.82 13.28
CA PRO A 177 4.79 -9.58 14.54
C PRO A 177 3.65 -8.57 14.35
N HIS A 178 2.47 -8.88 14.88
CA HIS A 178 1.28 -8.03 14.78
C HIS A 178 0.70 -7.72 16.15
N VAL A 179 -0.02 -6.60 16.23
CA VAL A 179 -0.75 -6.21 17.44
C VAL A 179 -2.20 -5.88 17.10
N PRO A 180 -3.19 -6.42 17.85
CA PRO A 180 -4.59 -6.02 17.70
C PRO A 180 -4.76 -4.51 17.95
N ALA A 181 -5.62 -3.85 17.17
CA ALA A 181 -5.89 -2.41 17.34
C ALA A 181 -6.37 -2.06 18.77
N ALA A 182 -7.09 -2.97 19.44
CA ALA A 182 -7.52 -2.81 20.83
C ALA A 182 -6.37 -2.70 21.84
N HIS A 183 -5.16 -3.14 21.47
CA HIS A 183 -3.97 -3.06 22.33
C HIS A 183 -3.11 -1.82 22.02
N VAL A 184 -3.56 -0.95 21.10
CA VAL A 184 -2.87 0.29 20.74
C VAL A 184 -3.53 1.46 21.48
N TYR A 185 -2.85 1.98 22.50
CA TYR A 185 -3.30 3.12 23.29
C TYR A 185 -2.10 3.96 23.77
N ARG A 186 -2.37 5.19 24.25
CA ARG A 186 -1.33 6.07 24.79
C ARG A 186 -0.72 5.45 26.06
N THR A 187 0.57 5.16 26.03
CA THR A 187 1.33 4.70 27.18
C THR A 187 1.77 5.87 28.06
N MET A 188 2.22 5.58 29.29
CA MET A 188 2.76 6.61 30.18
C MET A 188 3.98 7.29 29.51
N GLY A 189 4.00 8.63 29.51
CA GLY A 189 5.08 9.41 28.90
C GLY A 189 4.91 9.70 27.40
N THR A 190 3.83 9.23 26.76
CA THR A 190 3.50 9.62 25.39
C THR A 190 3.21 11.12 25.32
N VAL A 191 3.81 11.80 24.36
CA VAL A 191 3.56 13.22 24.05
C VAL A 191 2.94 13.31 22.67
N ASP A 192 1.76 13.92 22.57
CA ASP A 192 1.08 14.13 21.29
C ASP A 192 1.82 15.20 20.47
N LEU A 193 1.94 14.99 19.15
CA LEU A 193 2.43 16.03 18.25
C LEU A 193 1.39 17.16 18.14
N PRO A 194 1.83 18.43 18.00
CA PRO A 194 0.91 19.55 17.82
C PRO A 194 0.15 19.48 16.48
N ASP A 195 0.79 18.91 15.45
CA ASP A 195 0.27 18.78 14.09
C ASP A 195 0.56 17.39 13.52
N SER A 196 -0.15 17.03 12.44
CA SER A 196 0.20 15.84 11.65
C SER A 196 1.60 15.98 11.08
N PRO A 197 2.44 14.93 11.15
CA PRO A 197 3.72 14.91 10.45
C PRO A 197 3.54 14.94 8.92
#